data_AF-A0A2K3QM77-F1
#
_entry.id   AF-A0A2K3QM77-F1
#
_cell.length_a   1.000
_cell.length_b   1.000
_cell.length_c   1.000
_cell.angle_alpha   90.00
_cell.angle_beta   90.00
_cell.angle_gamma   90.00
#
_symmetry.space_group_name_H-M   'P 1'
#
loop_
_entity.id
_entity.type
_entity.pdbx_description
1 polymer ?
#
loop_
_entity_poly.entity_id
_entity_poly.type
_entity_poly.pdbx_seq_one_letter_code
_entity_poly.pdbx_strand_id
1 'polypeptide(L)'
;MQLGPFDRRKKRSRCQACAASHLKCSGERPCASCARRRVSCSYPKPREGACGPLILLERGRQQTSASWGSGQETQTAAETAPHVQAVAPPGRLAESQLRYVYFFDMFVRRNSFTGRSRTCGDEVKTLAELHPQQASHLHHATLALGALYAVRLRAADGPGGGNSGLLAALGYYSKALSDLRLALDARGRGKAEGGEQEQERTCILWTTLFLGLFELMSDATGVAWRQHMIHGTAQGLAASGPSACRSGPGLAFFTQARVLEVCRTILFNEATFLTEPGWVRLAREELPGDDGRPLDSLLDIMVMCSRLRVRAGTFIAGQDAASATEPGAEARAIASDGHHLGEALRCWHEAYADEASSSAVNDDGDDASMLLARVFFAATSIYLSGIFDYSAVHWQRLRPRPATLDAATVLRHVACILGLTASALERSRLSPLLFLFPLRIAGARSRGRQGQQQRQRRRIMDLLGRVGGGGFVVAAAVGAELREVWRTAAGDSDATAAGDSDATAASDSDATAATAKLTSTCEQGSAVQL
;
A
#
# COMPACT_ATOMS: atom_id res chain seq x y z
N MET A 1 -25.87 3.23 22.15
CA MET A 1 -25.06 3.01 23.38
C MET A 1 -23.72 2.40 22.96
N GLN A 2 -22.65 3.19 22.94
CA GLN A 2 -21.32 2.79 22.46
C GLN A 2 -20.73 1.70 23.37
N LEU A 3 -20.30 0.59 22.77
CA LEU A 3 -19.63 -0.50 23.49
C LEU A 3 -18.13 -0.18 23.56
N GLY A 4 -17.55 -0.24 24.77
CA GLY A 4 -16.16 0.11 25.03
C GLY A 4 -15.15 -0.78 24.29
N PRO A 5 -13.88 -0.34 24.17
CA PRO A 5 -12.85 -1.02 23.37
C PRO A 5 -12.49 -2.43 23.87
N PHE A 6 -12.69 -2.72 25.16
CA PHE A 6 -12.48 -4.04 25.75
C PHE A 6 -13.76 -4.89 25.86
N ASP A 7 -14.86 -4.42 25.26
CA ASP A 7 -16.11 -5.16 25.28
C ASP A 7 -16.02 -6.38 24.35
N ARG A 8 -15.94 -7.55 24.98
CA ARG A 8 -15.81 -8.86 24.30
C ARG A 8 -17.00 -9.18 23.39
N ARG A 9 -18.11 -8.41 23.44
CA ARG A 9 -19.20 -8.45 22.45
C ARG A 9 -18.76 -8.12 21.01
N LYS A 10 -17.55 -7.58 20.81
CA LYS A 10 -16.95 -7.43 19.46
C LYS A 10 -16.44 -8.74 18.85
N LYS A 11 -16.24 -9.80 19.64
CA LYS A 11 -15.60 -11.06 19.20
C LYS A 11 -16.51 -12.29 19.23
N ARG A 12 -17.72 -12.25 19.82
CA ARG A 12 -18.72 -13.35 19.82
C ARG A 12 -20.16 -12.83 19.89
N SER A 13 -21.11 -13.57 19.31
CA SER A 13 -22.56 -13.31 19.46
C SER A 13 -23.03 -13.55 20.91
N ARG A 14 -24.17 -12.97 21.30
CA ARG A 14 -24.76 -13.15 22.64
C ARG A 14 -25.04 -14.64 22.89
N CYS A 15 -24.88 -15.13 24.13
CA CYS A 15 -25.33 -16.48 24.49
C CYS A 15 -26.86 -16.60 24.28
N GLN A 16 -27.35 -17.83 24.06
CA GLN A 16 -28.76 -18.07 23.73
C GLN A 16 -29.71 -17.51 24.80
N ALA A 17 -29.39 -17.69 26.08
CA ALA A 17 -30.22 -17.18 27.19
C ALA A 17 -30.31 -15.65 27.21
N CYS A 18 -29.19 -14.94 27.01
CA CYS A 18 -29.20 -13.47 26.94
C CYS A 18 -29.81 -12.95 25.63
N ALA A 19 -29.70 -13.70 24.53
CA ALA A 19 -30.35 -13.36 23.27
C ALA A 19 -31.87 -13.46 23.42
N ALA A 20 -32.39 -14.57 23.93
CA ALA A 20 -33.83 -14.79 24.13
C ALA A 20 -34.46 -13.82 25.14
N SER A 21 -33.73 -13.45 26.20
CA SER A 21 -34.21 -12.47 27.20
C SER A 21 -33.95 -11.00 26.81
N HIS A 22 -33.39 -10.73 25.63
CA HIS A 22 -32.99 -9.37 25.19
C HIS A 22 -32.02 -8.64 26.15
N LEU A 23 -31.25 -9.39 26.95
CA LEU A 23 -30.32 -8.86 27.95
C LEU A 23 -28.90 -8.67 27.40
N LYS A 24 -28.12 -7.83 28.10
CA LYS A 24 -26.70 -7.63 27.80
C LYS A 24 -25.87 -8.86 28.23
N CYS A 25 -25.26 -9.53 27.27
CA CYS A 25 -24.34 -10.65 27.50
C CYS A 25 -22.90 -10.14 27.69
N SER A 26 -22.17 -10.62 28.70
CA SER A 26 -20.75 -10.26 28.91
C SER A 26 -19.77 -11.03 28.01
N GLY A 27 -20.23 -12.09 27.34
CA GLY A 27 -19.39 -12.91 26.45
C GLY A 27 -18.51 -13.97 27.15
N GLU A 28 -18.52 -14.02 28.48
CA GLU A 28 -17.81 -15.03 29.28
C GLU A 28 -18.62 -16.34 29.40
N ARG A 29 -17.98 -17.43 29.86
CA ARG A 29 -18.64 -18.73 30.09
C ARG A 29 -18.43 -19.17 31.55
N PRO A 30 -19.48 -19.15 32.39
CA PRO A 30 -20.79 -18.53 32.16
C PRO A 30 -20.70 -17.00 32.09
N CYS A 31 -21.61 -16.34 31.36
CA CYS A 31 -21.62 -14.87 31.30
C CYS A 31 -22.18 -14.30 32.60
N ALA A 32 -21.81 -13.07 32.97
CA ALA A 32 -22.17 -12.47 34.26
C ALA A 32 -23.69 -12.43 34.51
N SER A 33 -24.49 -12.22 33.46
CA SER A 33 -25.95 -12.20 33.57
C SER A 33 -26.56 -13.60 33.77
N CYS A 34 -25.98 -14.63 33.13
CA CYS A 34 -26.40 -16.03 33.32
C CYS A 34 -25.94 -16.57 34.68
N ALA A 35 -24.72 -16.23 35.11
CA ALA A 35 -24.16 -16.60 36.40
C ALA A 35 -25.02 -16.04 37.55
N ARG A 36 -25.40 -14.75 37.49
CA ARG A 36 -26.26 -14.12 38.50
C ARG A 36 -27.66 -14.73 38.57
N ARG A 37 -28.23 -15.10 37.43
CA ARG A 37 -29.56 -15.71 37.34
C ARG A 37 -29.56 -17.23 37.55
N ARG A 38 -28.38 -17.84 37.72
CA ARG A 38 -28.19 -19.31 37.79
C ARG A 38 -28.88 -20.06 36.64
N VAL A 39 -28.79 -19.51 35.43
CA VAL A 39 -29.36 -20.14 34.21
C VAL A 39 -28.24 -20.62 33.28
N SER A 40 -28.52 -21.69 32.52
CA SER A 40 -27.54 -22.28 31.59
C SER A 40 -27.06 -21.28 30.54
N CYS A 41 -25.75 -21.24 30.31
CA CYS A 41 -25.08 -20.28 29.42
C CYS A 41 -24.45 -21.00 28.21
N SER A 42 -25.22 -21.19 27.15
CA SER A 42 -24.78 -21.81 25.89
C SER A 42 -24.58 -20.76 24.78
N TYR A 43 -23.55 -20.96 23.95
CA TYR A 43 -23.32 -20.16 22.75
C TYR A 43 -23.40 -21.07 21.52
N PRO A 44 -23.97 -20.61 20.39
CA PRO A 44 -24.02 -21.40 19.17
C PRO A 44 -22.59 -21.70 18.66
N LYS A 45 -22.34 -22.94 18.24
CA LYS A 45 -21.08 -23.31 17.56
C LYS A 45 -21.03 -22.63 16.18
N PRO A 46 -19.85 -22.17 15.70
CA PRO A 46 -19.68 -21.77 14.31
C PRO A 46 -20.02 -22.94 13.38
N ARG A 47 -20.68 -22.68 12.25
CA ARG A 47 -20.90 -23.69 11.21
C ARG A 47 -19.54 -24.22 10.72
N GLU A 48 -19.29 -25.51 10.90
CA GLU A 48 -18.17 -26.22 10.29
C GLU A 48 -18.39 -26.25 8.76
N GLY A 49 -17.38 -25.84 7.98
CA GLY A 49 -17.45 -25.84 6.50
C GLY A 49 -16.88 -24.61 5.77
N ALA A 50 -16.33 -23.60 6.46
CA ALA A 50 -15.67 -22.47 5.79
C ALA A 50 -14.18 -22.78 5.54
N CYS A 51 -13.90 -23.54 4.48
CA CYS A 51 -12.56 -23.61 3.89
C CYS A 51 -12.31 -22.27 3.16
N GLY A 52 -11.36 -21.47 3.63
CA GLY A 52 -11.16 -20.09 3.19
C GLY A 52 -10.03 -19.91 2.17
N PRO A 53 -10.10 -18.93 1.26
CA PRO A 53 -8.93 -18.46 0.53
C PRO A 53 -8.08 -17.53 1.41
N LEU A 54 -6.75 -17.73 1.38
CA LEU A 54 -5.73 -16.84 1.93
C LEU A 54 -5.75 -15.50 1.17
N ILE A 55 -6.52 -14.53 1.68
CA ILE A 55 -6.27 -13.08 1.78
C ILE A 55 -7.37 -12.56 2.73
N LEU A 56 -6.98 -12.18 3.95
CA LEU A 56 -7.93 -11.69 4.95
C LEU A 56 -8.30 -10.23 4.63
N LEU A 57 -9.38 -10.05 3.88
CA LEU A 57 -10.06 -8.76 3.69
C LEU A 57 -10.86 -8.41 4.95
N GLU A 58 -10.32 -7.56 5.83
CA GLU A 58 -11.17 -6.88 6.81
C GLU A 58 -12.04 -5.84 6.09
N ARG A 59 -13.32 -6.18 5.90
CA ARG A 59 -14.37 -5.22 5.55
C ARG A 59 -14.40 -4.13 6.63
N GLY A 60 -14.31 -2.89 6.16
CA GLY A 60 -14.05 -1.70 6.96
C GLY A 60 -14.96 -1.53 8.19
N ARG A 61 -14.33 -1.20 9.31
CA ARG A 61 -14.94 -0.41 10.36
C ARG A 61 -14.21 0.92 10.44
N GLN A 62 -14.95 1.98 10.13
CA GLN A 62 -14.53 3.37 10.23
C GLN A 62 -13.95 3.65 11.63
N GLN A 63 -12.73 4.16 11.67
CA GLN A 63 -12.15 4.80 12.85
C GLN A 63 -11.83 6.25 12.48
N THR A 64 -12.51 7.19 13.13
CA THR A 64 -12.26 8.63 13.00
C THR A 64 -11.35 9.12 14.13
N SER A 65 -10.82 10.34 13.96
CA SER A 65 -9.77 11.01 14.74
C SER A 65 -10.01 11.23 16.25
N ALA A 66 -11.01 10.59 16.88
CA ALA A 66 -11.38 10.84 18.28
C ALA A 66 -10.74 9.89 19.31
N SER A 67 -9.85 8.95 18.92
CA SER A 67 -9.28 7.96 19.85
C SER A 67 -7.76 7.95 20.00
N TRP A 68 -7.07 9.04 19.65
CA TRP A 68 -5.59 9.16 19.70
C TRP A 68 -5.00 9.43 21.10
N GLY A 69 -5.60 8.88 22.15
CA GLY A 69 -5.11 9.07 23.50
C GLY A 69 -5.30 7.83 24.36
N SER A 70 -4.32 6.92 24.35
CA SER A 70 -3.80 6.25 25.56
C SER A 70 -2.96 5.03 25.19
N GLY A 71 -1.69 5.07 25.62
CA GLY A 71 -0.88 3.89 25.90
C GLY A 71 0.07 3.45 24.79
N GLN A 72 1.34 3.84 24.90
CA GLN A 72 2.37 2.88 25.33
C GLN A 72 3.72 3.57 25.55
N GLU A 73 4.24 3.40 26.76
CA GLU A 73 5.65 3.55 27.11
C GLU A 73 6.50 2.68 26.18
N THR A 74 7.51 3.27 25.56
CA THR A 74 8.51 2.53 24.79
C THR A 74 9.85 2.66 25.50
N GLN A 75 10.32 1.53 26.02
CA GLN A 75 11.65 1.37 26.60
C GLN A 75 12.71 1.62 25.53
N THR A 76 13.70 2.42 25.90
CA THR A 76 14.87 2.83 25.13
C THR A 76 15.86 1.70 24.94
N ALA A 77 16.34 1.50 23.71
CA ALA A 77 17.62 0.87 23.43
C ALA A 77 18.47 1.88 22.63
N ALA A 78 19.60 2.25 23.21
CA ALA A 78 20.56 3.19 22.68
C ALA A 78 21.45 2.52 21.63
N GLU A 79 21.74 3.21 20.52
CA GLU A 79 22.87 2.88 19.66
C GLU A 79 23.36 4.12 18.90
N THR A 80 24.68 4.17 18.78
CA THR A 80 25.61 5.27 18.57
C THR A 80 25.58 5.89 17.17
N ALA A 81 25.68 7.23 17.06
CA ALA A 81 25.86 7.95 15.80
C ALA A 81 27.05 8.94 15.92
N PRO A 82 27.78 9.21 14.82
CA PRO A 82 28.95 10.09 14.83
C PRO A 82 28.59 11.58 14.68
N HIS A 83 29.56 12.40 15.03
CA HIS A 83 29.53 13.82 15.37
C HIS A 83 29.33 14.75 14.15
N VAL A 84 28.35 15.68 14.20
CA VAL A 84 28.29 16.86 13.32
C VAL A 84 27.94 18.09 14.17
N GLN A 85 28.72 19.16 14.00
CA GLN A 85 28.69 20.37 14.82
C GLN A 85 27.37 21.16 14.68
N ALA A 86 26.84 21.59 15.82
CA ALA A 86 25.62 22.39 15.94
C ALA A 86 25.93 23.89 15.87
N VAL A 87 25.12 24.63 15.11
CA VAL A 87 25.09 26.10 15.12
C VAL A 87 23.73 26.53 15.66
N ALA A 88 23.72 27.42 16.65
CA ALA A 88 22.50 27.90 17.32
C ALA A 88 21.95 29.21 16.69
N PRO A 89 20.62 29.40 16.59
CA PRO A 89 20.01 30.67 16.16
C PRO A 89 19.17 31.38 17.27
N PRO A 90 18.89 32.70 17.19
CA PRO A 90 18.06 33.43 18.17
C PRO A 90 16.81 34.19 17.62
N GLY A 91 15.57 33.74 17.92
CA GLY A 91 14.30 34.48 17.65
C GLY A 91 12.99 33.65 17.55
N ARG A 92 12.38 33.29 18.69
CA ARG A 92 11.59 32.04 18.90
C ARG A 92 10.22 31.75 18.24
N LEU A 93 9.56 32.60 17.42
CA LEU A 93 8.24 32.21 16.80
C LEU A 93 8.13 32.47 15.29
N ALA A 94 8.59 33.62 14.80
CA ALA A 94 8.73 33.83 13.35
C ALA A 94 9.87 32.97 12.77
N GLU A 95 10.95 32.75 13.54
CA GLU A 95 12.02 31.84 13.12
C GLU A 95 11.60 30.38 13.14
N SER A 96 10.67 29.97 14.01
CA SER A 96 10.24 28.56 14.03
C SER A 96 9.42 28.22 12.78
N GLN A 97 8.58 29.12 12.29
CA GLN A 97 7.87 28.95 11.03
C GLN A 97 8.82 28.97 9.83
N LEU A 98 9.73 29.95 9.76
CA LEU A 98 10.75 30.02 8.70
C LEU A 98 11.63 28.76 8.69
N ARG A 99 11.99 28.25 9.87
CA ARG A 99 12.69 26.97 10.03
C ARG A 99 11.88 25.82 9.45
N TYR A 100 10.58 25.71 9.73
CA TYR A 100 9.75 24.64 9.17
C TYR A 100 9.56 24.76 7.67
N VAL A 101 9.42 25.97 7.13
CA VAL A 101 9.41 26.18 5.67
C VAL A 101 10.73 25.73 5.04
N TYR A 102 11.87 26.01 5.68
CA TYR A 102 13.18 25.49 5.24
C TYR A 102 13.24 23.95 5.26
N PHE A 103 12.76 23.30 6.32
CA PHE A 103 12.71 21.84 6.38
C PHE A 103 11.72 21.24 5.36
N PHE A 104 10.62 21.93 5.04
CA PHE A 104 9.74 21.54 3.96
C PHE A 104 10.44 21.62 2.60
N ASP A 105 11.14 22.71 2.31
CA ASP A 105 11.93 22.85 1.07
C ASP A 105 12.96 21.73 0.95
N MET A 106 13.67 21.41 2.04
CA MET A 106 14.58 20.27 2.07
C MET A 106 13.87 18.93 1.85
N PHE A 107 12.69 18.73 2.47
CA PHE A 107 11.90 17.52 2.28
C PHE A 107 11.57 17.32 0.80
N VAL A 108 11.05 18.36 0.16
CA VAL A 108 10.64 18.31 -1.24
C VAL A 108 11.83 18.06 -2.17
N ARG A 109 12.96 18.73 -1.95
CA ARG A 109 14.19 18.50 -2.74
C ARG A 109 14.75 17.09 -2.58
N ARG A 110 14.49 16.42 -1.45
CA ARG A 110 14.94 15.04 -1.17
C ARG A 110 13.88 13.97 -1.50
N ASN A 111 12.70 14.36 -1.97
CA ASN A 111 11.59 13.46 -2.26
C ASN A 111 10.96 13.76 -3.63
N SER A 112 11.71 13.51 -4.69
CA SER A 112 11.16 13.51 -6.05
C SER A 112 10.29 12.27 -6.26
N PHE A 113 9.02 12.43 -6.62
CA PHE A 113 8.15 11.28 -6.92
C PHE A 113 8.24 10.81 -8.38
N THR A 114 8.83 11.61 -9.26
CA THR A 114 8.92 11.34 -10.71
C THR A 114 10.35 11.17 -11.22
N GLY A 115 11.35 11.57 -10.43
CA GLY A 115 12.75 11.65 -10.84
C GLY A 115 13.08 12.90 -11.67
N ARG A 116 12.08 13.69 -12.09
CA ARG A 116 12.30 14.88 -12.93
C ARG A 116 12.95 16.03 -12.15
N SER A 117 13.66 16.89 -12.89
CA SER A 117 14.36 18.07 -12.35
C SER A 117 13.42 19.10 -11.72
N ARG A 118 12.19 19.23 -12.23
CA ARG A 118 11.15 20.10 -11.64
C ARG A 118 10.49 19.40 -10.44
N THR A 119 10.62 20.00 -9.26
CA THR A 119 10.14 19.40 -8.01
C THR A 119 8.72 19.85 -7.67
N CYS A 120 8.05 19.14 -6.76
CA CYS A 120 6.76 19.61 -6.23
C CYS A 120 6.86 20.95 -5.46
N GLY A 121 8.07 21.39 -5.12
CA GLY A 121 8.28 22.54 -4.23
C GLY A 121 8.21 23.86 -4.97
N ASP A 122 8.62 23.87 -6.23
CA ASP A 122 8.66 25.07 -7.05
C ASP A 122 7.23 25.57 -7.36
N GLU A 123 6.31 24.63 -7.61
CA GLU A 123 4.90 24.92 -7.85
C GLU A 123 4.14 25.35 -6.60
N VAL A 124 4.46 24.72 -5.47
CA VAL A 124 3.83 25.05 -4.19
C VAL A 124 4.30 26.43 -3.71
N LYS A 125 5.56 26.80 -3.95
CA LYS A 125 6.04 28.18 -3.74
C LYS A 125 5.26 29.17 -4.60
N THR A 126 5.11 28.86 -5.89
CA THR A 126 4.32 29.69 -6.81
C THR A 126 2.88 29.86 -6.31
N LEU A 127 2.23 28.78 -5.87
CA LEU A 127 0.88 28.84 -5.28
C LEU A 127 0.83 29.65 -3.98
N ALA A 128 1.84 29.51 -3.13
CA ALA A 128 1.94 30.24 -1.86
C ALA A 128 2.21 31.74 -2.06
N GLU A 129 2.98 32.13 -3.06
CA GLU A 129 3.23 33.52 -3.43
C GLU A 129 1.96 34.20 -3.98
N LEU A 130 1.15 33.46 -4.74
CA LEU A 130 -0.13 33.94 -5.26
C LEU A 130 -1.24 34.04 -4.18
N HIS A 131 -1.08 33.33 -3.05
CA HIS A 131 -1.99 33.39 -1.91
C HIS A 131 -1.24 33.74 -0.62
N PRO A 132 -0.82 35.01 -0.43
CA PRO A 132 0.03 35.43 0.68
C PRO A 132 -0.66 35.41 2.06
N GLN A 133 -1.90 34.91 2.16
CA GLN A 133 -2.55 34.74 3.46
C GLN A 133 -1.88 33.59 4.22
N GLN A 134 -1.12 33.94 5.26
CA GLN A 134 -0.48 33.06 6.26
C GLN A 134 -1.45 32.10 7.00
N ALA A 135 -2.73 32.05 6.60
CA ALA A 135 -3.80 31.25 7.18
C ALA A 135 -4.45 30.28 6.18
N SER A 136 -3.80 29.96 5.06
CA SER A 136 -4.30 28.93 4.14
C SER A 136 -4.04 27.52 4.66
N HIS A 137 -4.95 26.60 4.39
CA HIS A 137 -4.79 25.18 4.71
C HIS A 137 -3.52 24.57 4.10
N LEU A 138 -3.10 25.07 2.92
CA LEU A 138 -1.86 24.66 2.25
C LEU A 138 -0.62 25.11 3.02
N HIS A 139 -0.61 26.34 3.55
CA HIS A 139 0.48 26.85 4.36
C HIS A 139 0.65 26.04 5.65
N HIS A 140 -0.45 25.73 6.35
CA HIS A 140 -0.38 24.89 7.54
C HIS A 140 0.06 23.45 7.24
N ALA A 141 -0.35 22.87 6.11
CA ALA A 141 0.14 21.55 5.70
C ALA A 141 1.65 21.55 5.41
N THR A 142 2.14 22.63 4.78
CA THR A 142 3.58 22.88 4.54
C THR A 142 4.35 22.95 5.85
N LEU A 143 3.88 23.74 6.82
CA LEU A 143 4.49 23.84 8.15
C LEU A 143 4.45 22.53 8.92
N ALA A 144 3.35 21.78 8.84
CA ALA A 144 3.19 20.48 9.51
C ALA A 144 4.23 19.47 9.02
N LEU A 145 4.37 19.35 7.69
CA LEU A 145 5.31 18.42 7.08
C LEU A 145 6.76 18.84 7.33
N GLY A 146 7.05 20.14 7.23
CA GLY A 146 8.36 20.69 7.54
C GLY A 146 8.78 20.48 9.00
N ALA A 147 7.87 20.72 9.96
CA ALA A 147 8.10 20.45 11.38
C ALA A 147 8.33 18.96 11.65
N LEU A 148 7.53 18.08 11.04
CA LEU A 148 7.72 16.63 11.18
C LEU A 148 9.05 16.17 10.60
N TYR A 149 9.44 16.68 9.43
CA TYR A 149 10.71 16.34 8.81
C TYR A 149 11.91 16.84 9.64
N ALA A 150 11.82 18.03 10.25
CA ALA A 150 12.83 18.53 11.18
C ALA A 150 13.05 17.58 12.37
N VAL A 151 11.96 17.05 12.95
CA VAL A 151 12.02 16.04 14.03
C VAL A 151 12.69 14.76 13.54
N ARG A 152 12.36 14.29 12.34
CA ARG A 152 12.92 13.06 11.75
C ARG A 152 14.42 13.17 11.48
N LEU A 153 14.90 14.33 11.05
CA LEU A 153 16.33 14.60 10.89
C LEU A 153 17.07 14.79 12.22
N ARG A 154 16.38 14.68 13.36
CA ARG A 154 16.91 15.04 14.69
C ARG A 154 17.50 16.45 14.71
N ALA A 155 16.99 17.32 13.84
CA ALA A 155 17.46 18.69 13.72
C ALA A 155 16.90 19.58 14.84
N ALA A 156 16.12 19.02 15.78
CA ALA A 156 15.57 19.70 16.94
C ALA A 156 16.49 19.53 18.16
N ASP A 157 17.21 20.61 18.44
CA ASP A 157 17.98 21.00 19.62
C ASP A 157 17.73 20.21 20.93
N GLY A 158 18.82 19.64 21.49
CA GLY A 158 18.95 19.21 22.89
C GLY A 158 18.04 18.08 23.40
N PRO A 159 18.33 17.51 24.57
CA PRO A 159 17.45 16.56 25.24
C PRO A 159 16.12 17.25 25.61
N GLY A 160 15.07 17.00 24.81
CA GLY A 160 13.71 17.54 25.00
C GLY A 160 13.10 18.27 23.79
N GLY A 161 13.91 18.69 22.81
CA GLY A 161 13.43 19.43 21.63
C GLY A 161 12.56 18.61 20.66
N GLY A 162 12.77 17.29 20.61
CA GLY A 162 12.00 16.39 19.74
C GLY A 162 10.50 16.36 20.05
N ASN A 163 10.12 16.39 21.33
CA ASN A 163 8.71 16.41 21.74
C ASN A 163 8.03 17.74 21.41
N SER A 164 8.74 18.86 21.55
CA SER A 164 8.23 20.19 21.18
C SER A 164 8.03 20.31 19.67
N GLY A 165 8.96 19.80 18.85
CA GLY A 165 8.82 19.77 17.40
C GLY A 165 7.67 18.90 16.92
N LEU A 166 7.46 17.72 17.54
CA LEU A 166 6.33 16.84 17.19
C LEU A 166 4.98 17.46 17.57
N LEU A 167 4.89 18.11 18.73
CA LEU A 167 3.69 18.85 19.12
C LEU A 167 3.38 19.99 18.14
N ALA A 168 4.41 20.73 17.68
CA ALA A 168 4.23 21.76 16.66
C ALA A 168 3.74 21.15 15.33
N ALA A 169 4.33 20.04 14.89
CA ALA A 169 3.92 19.34 13.67
C ALA A 169 2.45 18.89 13.72
N LEU A 170 2.02 18.29 14.83
CA LEU A 170 0.63 17.89 15.05
C LEU A 170 -0.32 19.09 15.16
N GLY A 171 0.13 20.19 15.78
CA GLY A 171 -0.65 21.43 15.87
C GLY A 171 -0.94 22.02 14.49
N TYR A 172 0.07 22.14 13.63
CA TYR A 172 -0.11 22.60 12.26
C TYR A 172 -0.93 21.63 11.41
N TYR A 173 -0.74 20.32 11.59
CA TYR A 173 -1.56 19.30 10.92
C TYR A 173 -3.05 19.45 11.27
N SER A 174 -3.38 19.65 12.55
CA SER A 174 -4.74 19.88 13.02
C SER A 174 -5.33 21.18 12.47
N LYS A 175 -4.53 22.25 12.41
CA LYS A 175 -4.94 23.53 11.82
C LYS A 175 -5.21 23.40 10.31
N ALA A 176 -4.32 22.75 9.57
CA ALA A 176 -4.49 22.47 8.15
C ALA A 176 -5.78 21.71 7.84
N LEU A 177 -6.12 20.69 8.63
CA LEU A 177 -7.39 19.96 8.49
C LEU A 177 -8.61 20.84 8.78
N SER A 178 -8.51 21.72 9.78
CA SER A 178 -9.62 22.60 10.16
C SER A 178 -9.89 23.62 9.05
N ASP A 179 -8.84 24.25 8.54
CA ASP A 179 -8.93 25.23 7.45
C ASP A 179 -9.35 24.57 6.13
N LEU A 180 -8.88 23.35 5.86
CA LEU A 180 -9.28 22.58 4.67
C LEU A 180 -10.78 22.28 4.68
N ARG A 181 -11.35 21.95 5.85
CA ARG A 181 -12.80 21.75 5.99
C ARG A 181 -13.57 23.04 5.72
N LEU A 182 -13.09 24.18 6.22
CA LEU A 182 -13.69 25.48 5.97
C LEU A 182 -13.67 25.84 4.48
N ALA A 183 -12.56 25.58 3.78
CA ALA A 183 -12.42 25.77 2.34
C ALA A 183 -13.40 24.90 1.54
N LEU A 184 -13.50 23.61 1.89
CA LEU A 184 -14.45 22.68 1.25
C LEU A 184 -15.91 23.12 1.46
N ASP A 185 -16.27 23.56 2.66
CA ASP A 185 -17.61 24.06 2.98
C ASP A 185 -17.93 25.38 2.25
N ALA A 186 -16.94 26.28 2.13
CA ALA A 186 -17.09 27.52 1.38
C ALA A 186 -17.36 27.26 -0.11
N ARG A 187 -16.66 26.28 -0.69
CA ARG A 187 -16.85 25.86 -2.07
C ARG A 187 -18.21 25.19 -2.31
N GLY A 188 -18.69 24.37 -1.39
CA GLY A 188 -20.03 23.78 -1.45
C GLY A 188 -21.15 24.81 -1.48
N ARG A 189 -20.91 26.03 -0.98
CA ARG A 189 -21.85 27.16 -0.98
C ARG A 189 -21.76 28.07 -2.21
N GLY A 190 -20.91 27.76 -3.19
CA GLY A 190 -20.85 28.47 -4.48
C GLY A 190 -20.34 29.92 -4.41
N LYS A 191 -19.51 30.27 -3.41
CA LYS A 191 -19.12 31.66 -3.11
C LYS A 191 -17.91 32.22 -3.89
N ALA A 192 -17.27 31.45 -4.78
CA ALA A 192 -16.01 31.85 -5.41
C ALA A 192 -16.18 32.16 -6.91
N GLU A 193 -15.52 33.21 -7.39
CA GLU A 193 -15.41 33.54 -8.81
C GLU A 193 -14.55 32.51 -9.56
N GLY A 194 -14.77 32.34 -10.87
CA GLY A 194 -14.26 31.19 -11.63
C GLY A 194 -12.74 30.95 -11.55
N GLY A 195 -11.93 32.00 -11.60
CA GLY A 195 -10.46 31.90 -11.52
C GLY A 195 -9.94 31.56 -10.12
N GLU A 196 -10.48 32.21 -9.08
CA GLU A 196 -10.15 31.89 -7.68
C GLU A 196 -10.55 30.46 -7.33
N GLN A 197 -11.65 29.96 -7.92
CA GLN A 197 -12.12 28.61 -7.70
C GLN A 197 -11.20 27.54 -8.29
N GLU A 198 -10.49 27.83 -9.38
CA GLU A 198 -9.52 26.90 -9.97
C GLU A 198 -8.24 26.82 -9.11
N GLN A 199 -7.74 27.97 -8.65
CA GLN A 199 -6.57 28.01 -7.79
C GLN A 199 -6.83 27.34 -6.43
N GLU A 200 -7.98 27.60 -5.82
CA GLU A 200 -8.40 26.97 -4.57
C GLU A 200 -8.52 25.44 -4.71
N ARG A 201 -9.04 24.95 -5.84
CA ARG A 201 -9.06 23.50 -6.15
C ARG A 201 -7.66 22.92 -6.10
N THR A 202 -6.70 23.57 -6.75
CA THR A 202 -5.32 23.11 -6.78
C THR A 202 -4.66 23.17 -5.39
N CYS A 203 -4.93 24.22 -4.60
CA CYS A 203 -4.50 24.32 -3.21
C CYS A 203 -5.05 23.17 -2.34
N ILE A 204 -6.34 22.82 -2.49
CA ILE A 204 -6.97 21.68 -1.81
C ILE A 204 -6.24 20.37 -2.17
N LEU A 205 -5.97 20.15 -3.46
CA LEU A 205 -5.27 18.95 -3.93
C LEU A 205 -3.89 18.81 -3.28
N TRP A 206 -3.05 19.84 -3.38
CA TRP A 206 -1.71 19.86 -2.74
C TRP A 206 -1.79 19.68 -1.22
N THR A 207 -2.78 20.29 -0.58
CA THR A 207 -2.99 20.15 0.87
C THR A 207 -3.27 18.71 1.25
N THR A 208 -4.19 18.03 0.54
CA THR A 208 -4.48 16.62 0.82
C THR A 208 -3.26 15.73 0.60
N LEU A 209 -2.47 15.98 -0.45
CA LEU A 209 -1.25 15.20 -0.69
C LEU A 209 -0.24 15.36 0.46
N PHE A 210 0.00 16.58 0.94
CA PHE A 210 0.94 16.81 2.04
C PHE A 210 0.46 16.25 3.38
N LEU A 211 -0.84 16.31 3.65
CA LEU A 211 -1.41 15.66 4.83
C LEU A 211 -1.29 14.13 4.74
N GLY A 212 -1.49 13.54 3.55
CA GLY A 212 -1.22 12.11 3.33
C GLY A 212 0.25 11.73 3.52
N LEU A 213 1.20 12.55 3.05
CA LEU A 213 2.63 12.34 3.29
C LEU A 213 3.00 12.46 4.78
N PHE A 214 2.38 13.41 5.50
CA PHE A 214 2.52 13.53 6.94
C PHE A 214 2.10 12.22 7.63
N GLU A 215 0.95 11.67 7.27
CA GLU A 215 0.43 10.43 7.84
C GLU A 215 1.36 9.24 7.58
N LEU A 216 1.96 9.11 6.39
CA LEU A 216 2.97 8.09 6.09
C LEU A 216 4.24 8.19 6.95
N MET A 217 4.57 9.42 7.36
CA MET A 217 5.71 9.70 8.20
C MET A 217 5.39 9.59 9.70
N SER A 218 4.12 9.61 10.11
CA SER A 218 3.72 9.55 11.53
C SER A 218 3.08 8.23 11.94
N ASP A 219 2.37 7.55 11.04
CA ASP A 219 1.59 6.33 11.30
C ASP A 219 2.22 5.11 10.61
N ALA A 220 2.85 4.25 11.41
CA ALA A 220 3.50 3.03 10.91
C ALA A 220 2.52 1.99 10.35
N THR A 221 1.21 2.08 10.67
CA THR A 221 0.20 1.14 10.17
C THR A 221 -0.20 1.41 8.72
N GLY A 222 -0.06 2.67 8.27
CA GLY A 222 -0.51 3.11 6.95
C GLY A 222 -2.03 3.16 6.77
N VAL A 223 -2.82 2.93 7.83
CA VAL A 223 -4.29 2.89 7.74
C VAL A 223 -4.85 4.28 7.48
N ALA A 224 -4.38 5.30 8.22
CA ALA A 224 -4.82 6.68 8.03
C ALA A 224 -4.52 7.13 6.60
N TRP A 225 -3.26 6.94 6.17
CA TRP A 225 -2.82 7.29 4.82
C TRP A 225 -3.65 6.63 3.73
N ARG A 226 -3.96 5.33 3.85
CA ARG A 226 -4.78 4.64 2.84
C ARG A 226 -6.13 5.32 2.70
N GLN A 227 -6.78 5.68 3.82
CA GLN A 227 -8.06 6.38 3.79
C GLN A 227 -7.91 7.79 3.19
N HIS A 228 -6.86 8.52 3.57
CA HIS A 228 -6.59 9.87 3.07
C HIS A 228 -6.34 9.90 1.57
N MET A 229 -5.49 9.01 1.06
CA MET A 229 -5.18 8.94 -0.37
C MET A 229 -6.40 8.53 -1.18
N ILE A 230 -7.17 7.53 -0.73
CA ILE A 230 -8.35 7.05 -1.48
C ILE A 230 -9.47 8.09 -1.45
N HIS A 231 -9.86 8.54 -0.26
CA HIS A 231 -11.07 9.33 -0.07
C HIS A 231 -10.84 10.85 -0.03
N GLY A 232 -9.59 11.29 0.12
CA GLY A 232 -9.19 12.70 0.03
C GLY A 232 -8.58 13.01 -1.33
N THR A 233 -7.34 12.57 -1.54
CA THR A 233 -6.50 12.99 -2.67
C THR A 233 -7.00 12.45 -4.02
N ALA A 234 -7.21 11.14 -4.14
CA ALA A 234 -7.63 10.51 -5.39
C ALA A 234 -9.06 10.93 -5.78
N GLN A 235 -10.00 10.94 -4.83
CA GLN A 235 -11.37 11.42 -5.08
C GLN A 235 -11.41 12.92 -5.40
N GLY A 236 -10.61 13.74 -4.70
CA GLY A 236 -10.49 15.16 -5.00
C GLY A 236 -9.95 15.43 -6.41
N LEU A 237 -8.94 14.66 -6.82
CA LEU A 237 -8.36 14.74 -8.16
C LEU A 237 -9.38 14.29 -9.22
N ALA A 238 -10.01 13.13 -9.03
CA ALA A 238 -11.05 12.63 -9.92
C ALA A 238 -12.19 13.64 -10.10
N ALA A 239 -12.67 14.25 -9.00
CA ALA A 239 -13.73 15.24 -9.01
C ALA A 239 -13.33 16.58 -9.66
N SER A 240 -12.03 16.90 -9.69
CA SER A 240 -11.52 18.10 -10.36
C SER A 240 -11.52 17.95 -11.87
N GLY A 241 -11.47 16.71 -12.37
CA GLY A 241 -11.47 16.38 -13.78
C GLY A 241 -10.13 16.64 -14.47
N PRO A 242 -9.89 16.01 -15.64
CA PRO A 242 -8.61 16.09 -16.34
C PRO A 242 -8.30 17.49 -16.88
N SER A 243 -9.32 18.33 -17.14
CA SER A 243 -9.10 19.70 -17.63
C SER A 243 -8.36 20.59 -16.63
N ALA A 244 -8.58 20.40 -15.32
CA ALA A 244 -7.89 21.14 -14.26
C ALA A 244 -6.39 20.79 -14.13
N CYS A 245 -5.93 19.79 -14.88
CA CYS A 245 -4.57 19.26 -14.80
C CYS A 245 -3.77 19.48 -16.09
N ARG A 246 -4.19 20.42 -16.96
CA ARG A 246 -3.55 20.65 -18.27
C ARG A 246 -2.37 21.62 -18.24
N SER A 247 -2.24 22.44 -17.21
CA SER A 247 -1.14 23.39 -17.09
C SER A 247 -0.86 23.78 -15.64
N GLY A 248 0.26 24.49 -15.44
CA GLY A 248 0.62 25.11 -14.17
C GLY A 248 0.69 24.14 -12.98
N PRO A 249 0.33 24.61 -11.78
CA PRO A 249 0.43 23.80 -10.56
C PRO A 249 -0.53 22.59 -10.52
N GLY A 250 -1.61 22.60 -11.33
CA GLY A 250 -2.53 21.48 -11.48
C GLY A 250 -1.92 20.32 -12.27
N LEU A 251 -1.23 20.63 -13.38
CA LEU A 251 -0.46 19.64 -14.14
C LEU A 251 0.63 19.01 -13.29
N ALA A 252 1.41 19.83 -12.60
CA ALA A 252 2.49 19.33 -11.75
C ALA A 252 1.97 18.46 -10.59
N PHE A 253 0.82 18.83 -10.01
CA PHE A 253 0.15 17.98 -9.03
C PHE A 253 -0.19 16.62 -9.64
N PHE A 254 -0.84 16.60 -10.80
CA PHE A 254 -1.22 15.37 -11.50
C PHE A 254 -0.01 14.47 -11.79
N THR A 255 1.08 15.03 -12.32
CA THR A 255 2.30 14.27 -12.62
C THR A 255 2.85 13.55 -11.38
N GLN A 256 2.88 14.20 -10.22
CA GLN A 256 3.38 13.61 -8.98
C GLN A 256 2.35 12.62 -8.37
N ALA A 257 1.08 13.04 -8.29
CA ALA A 257 0.01 12.27 -7.67
C ALA A 257 -0.32 10.99 -8.46
N ARG A 258 -0.18 11.00 -9.79
CA ARG A 258 -0.38 9.84 -10.66
C ARG A 258 0.54 8.69 -10.27
N VAL A 259 1.83 8.95 -10.01
CA VAL A 259 2.78 7.91 -9.59
C VAL A 259 2.31 7.24 -8.30
N LEU A 260 1.94 8.04 -7.29
CA LEU A 260 1.48 7.54 -6.00
C LEU A 260 0.16 6.78 -6.10
N GLU A 261 -0.78 7.27 -6.91
CA GLU A 261 -2.07 6.62 -7.18
C GLU A 261 -1.88 5.27 -7.87
N VAL A 262 -1.00 5.18 -8.87
CA VAL A 262 -0.67 3.92 -9.53
C VAL A 262 -0.07 2.93 -8.53
N CYS A 263 0.92 3.34 -7.73
CA CYS A 263 1.50 2.49 -6.69
C CYS A 263 0.45 2.02 -5.68
N ARG A 264 -0.46 2.90 -5.25
CA ARG A 264 -1.57 2.58 -4.34
C ARG A 264 -2.45 1.47 -4.92
N THR A 265 -2.83 1.57 -6.18
CA THR A 265 -3.73 0.59 -6.81
C THR A 265 -3.11 -0.81 -6.85
N ILE A 266 -1.80 -0.92 -7.10
CA ILE A 266 -1.07 -2.17 -7.07
C ILE A 266 -0.92 -2.69 -5.63
N LEU A 267 -0.57 -1.83 -4.68
CA LEU A 267 -0.43 -2.20 -3.27
C LEU A 267 -1.73 -2.76 -2.68
N PHE A 268 -2.88 -2.20 -3.06
CA PHE A 268 -4.17 -2.60 -2.48
C PHE A 268 -5.05 -3.45 -3.39
N ASN A 269 -4.64 -3.69 -4.64
CA ASN A 269 -5.43 -4.34 -5.67
C ASN A 269 -6.81 -3.67 -5.82
N GLU A 270 -6.81 -2.35 -5.94
CA GLU A 270 -8.02 -1.52 -6.01
C GLU A 270 -8.13 -0.78 -7.34
N ALA A 271 -9.37 -0.49 -7.74
CA ALA A 271 -9.65 0.30 -8.94
C ALA A 271 -9.16 1.75 -8.79
N THR A 272 -9.06 2.42 -9.94
CA THR A 272 -8.68 3.84 -10.05
C THR A 272 -9.42 4.53 -11.19
N PHE A 273 -9.71 5.82 -10.98
CA PHE A 273 -10.26 6.73 -11.98
C PHE A 273 -9.29 6.96 -13.15
N LEU A 274 -8.00 6.65 -13.01
CA LEU A 274 -7.01 6.77 -14.09
C LEU A 274 -7.32 5.88 -15.30
N THR A 275 -8.22 4.91 -15.17
CA THR A 275 -8.70 4.08 -16.29
C THR A 275 -9.76 4.76 -17.15
N GLU A 276 -10.33 5.89 -16.71
CA GLU A 276 -11.37 6.59 -17.44
C GLU A 276 -10.80 7.34 -18.66
N PRO A 277 -11.55 7.44 -19.77
CA PRO A 277 -11.03 7.94 -21.05
C PRO A 277 -10.42 9.35 -21.00
N GLY A 278 -10.97 10.24 -20.17
CA GLY A 278 -10.46 11.61 -20.03
C GLY A 278 -9.07 11.66 -19.38
N TRP A 279 -8.82 10.78 -18.40
CA TRP A 279 -7.54 10.69 -17.70
C TRP A 279 -6.50 9.94 -18.53
N VAL A 280 -6.90 8.88 -19.23
CA VAL A 280 -6.03 8.19 -20.21
C VAL A 280 -5.58 9.13 -21.32
N ARG A 281 -6.48 10.01 -21.80
CA ARG A 281 -6.12 11.02 -22.80
C ARG A 281 -5.11 12.01 -22.26
N LEU A 282 -5.38 12.60 -21.09
CA LEU A 282 -4.46 13.54 -20.45
C LEU A 282 -3.06 12.94 -20.23
N ALA A 283 -2.99 11.67 -19.80
CA ALA A 283 -1.74 10.96 -19.58
C ALA A 283 -0.88 10.74 -20.84
N ARG A 284 -1.47 10.86 -22.03
CA ARG A 284 -0.83 10.64 -23.33
C ARG A 284 -0.68 11.92 -24.16
N GLU A 285 -1.19 13.04 -23.65
CA GLU A 285 -0.99 14.33 -24.30
C GLU A 285 0.48 14.75 -24.14
N GLU A 286 1.08 15.22 -25.24
CA GLU A 286 2.41 15.83 -25.19
C GLU A 286 2.30 17.18 -24.47
N LEU A 287 2.62 17.18 -23.18
CA LEU A 287 2.51 18.35 -22.31
C LEU A 287 3.88 19.03 -22.14
N PRO A 288 3.93 20.33 -21.82
CA PRO A 288 5.20 21.05 -21.70
C PRO A 288 6.13 20.43 -20.64
N GLY A 289 7.38 20.12 -21.01
CA GLY A 289 8.37 19.48 -20.13
C GLY A 289 8.26 17.95 -20.03
N ASP A 290 7.74 17.31 -21.09
CA ASP A 290 7.61 15.85 -21.21
C ASP A 290 8.91 15.17 -21.67
N ASP A 291 9.93 15.21 -20.79
CA ASP A 291 11.19 14.48 -20.97
C ASP A 291 11.07 13.02 -20.42
N GLY A 292 9.95 12.69 -19.75
CA GLY A 292 9.78 11.47 -18.94
C GLY A 292 8.96 10.34 -19.58
N ARG A 293 8.96 10.23 -20.91
CA ARG A 293 8.19 9.23 -21.67
C ARG A 293 8.35 7.78 -21.20
N PRO A 294 9.54 7.31 -20.76
CA PRO A 294 9.69 5.94 -20.30
C PRO A 294 8.83 5.66 -19.07
N LEU A 295 8.86 6.54 -18.05
CA LEU A 295 8.07 6.36 -16.84
C LEU A 295 6.56 6.51 -17.13
N ASP A 296 6.16 7.54 -17.90
CA ASP A 296 4.74 7.82 -18.14
C ASP A 296 4.04 6.74 -18.97
N SER A 297 4.72 6.19 -19.98
CA SER A 297 4.20 5.06 -20.75
C SER A 297 4.15 3.78 -19.91
N LEU A 298 5.10 3.57 -18.99
CA LEU A 298 5.05 2.44 -18.06
C LEU A 298 3.91 2.57 -17.05
N LEU A 299 3.66 3.77 -16.51
CA LEU A 299 2.55 4.04 -15.59
C LEU A 299 1.20 3.69 -16.24
N ASP A 300 1.01 3.95 -17.53
CA ASP A 300 -0.17 3.52 -18.30
C ASP A 300 -0.32 1.99 -18.29
N ILE A 301 0.76 1.26 -18.55
CA ILE A 301 0.75 -0.21 -18.50
C ILE A 301 0.43 -0.69 -17.07
N MET A 302 1.01 -0.08 -16.04
CA MET A 302 0.75 -0.39 -14.64
C MET A 302 -0.72 -0.20 -14.24
N VAL A 303 -1.35 0.89 -14.67
CA VAL A 303 -2.80 1.13 -14.47
C VAL A 303 -3.62 -0.02 -15.07
N MET A 304 -3.28 -0.43 -16.29
CA MET A 304 -3.99 -1.51 -16.96
C MET A 304 -3.77 -2.88 -16.29
N CYS A 305 -2.56 -3.16 -15.79
CA CYS A 305 -2.29 -4.34 -14.96
C CYS A 305 -3.15 -4.35 -13.69
N SER A 306 -3.28 -3.22 -13.01
CA SER A 306 -4.13 -3.09 -11.82
C SER A 306 -5.62 -3.32 -12.15
N ARG A 307 -6.11 -2.74 -13.25
CA ARG A 307 -7.47 -3.00 -13.75
C ARG A 307 -7.70 -4.49 -14.03
N LEU A 308 -6.73 -5.15 -14.68
CA LEU A 308 -6.80 -6.58 -14.96
C LEU A 308 -6.86 -7.39 -13.65
N ARG A 309 -6.05 -7.04 -12.64
CA ARG A 309 -6.07 -7.70 -11.33
C ARG A 309 -7.46 -7.65 -10.68
N VAL A 310 -8.10 -6.48 -10.68
CA VAL A 310 -9.44 -6.30 -10.10
C VAL A 310 -10.44 -7.18 -10.84
N ARG A 311 -10.45 -7.14 -12.18
CA ARG A 311 -11.32 -7.98 -13.02
C ARG A 311 -11.13 -9.47 -12.76
N ALA A 312 -9.87 -9.93 -12.73
CA ALA A 312 -9.51 -11.31 -12.42
C ALA A 312 -9.97 -11.74 -11.02
N GLY A 313 -9.79 -10.90 -10.02
CA GLY A 313 -10.24 -11.16 -8.65
C GLY A 313 -11.76 -11.29 -8.54
N THR A 314 -12.52 -10.38 -9.16
CA THR A 314 -13.98 -10.45 -9.22
C THR A 314 -14.46 -11.71 -9.93
N PHE A 315 -13.81 -12.07 -11.03
CA PHE A 315 -14.12 -13.29 -11.79
C PHE A 315 -13.91 -14.57 -10.95
N ILE A 316 -12.75 -14.71 -10.30
CA ILE A 316 -12.45 -15.86 -9.43
C ILE A 316 -13.46 -15.95 -8.29
N ALA A 317 -13.72 -14.85 -7.58
CA ALA A 317 -14.68 -14.83 -6.48
C ALA A 317 -16.12 -15.15 -6.93
N GLY A 318 -16.50 -14.75 -8.14
CA GLY A 318 -17.80 -15.08 -8.73
C GLY A 318 -17.95 -16.56 -9.06
N GLN A 319 -16.87 -17.24 -9.47
CA GLN A 319 -16.89 -18.67 -9.75
C GLN A 319 -16.99 -19.52 -8.49
N ASP A 320 -16.29 -19.14 -7.42
CA ASP A 320 -16.41 -19.84 -6.14
C ASP A 320 -17.85 -19.77 -5.58
N ALA A 321 -18.65 -18.79 -6.03
CA ALA A 321 -20.04 -18.59 -5.61
C ALA A 321 -21.10 -19.21 -6.55
N ALA A 322 -20.77 -19.51 -7.82
CA ALA A 322 -21.72 -19.98 -8.82
C ALA A 322 -21.21 -21.25 -9.53
N SER A 323 -21.88 -22.37 -9.33
CA SER A 323 -21.45 -23.70 -9.79
C SER A 323 -21.80 -24.05 -11.26
N ALA A 324 -22.39 -23.15 -12.04
CA ALA A 324 -23.10 -23.55 -13.26
C ALA A 324 -23.07 -22.54 -14.42
N THR A 325 -21.95 -21.86 -14.69
CA THR A 325 -21.85 -21.03 -15.91
C THR A 325 -20.58 -21.38 -16.67
N GLU A 326 -20.67 -21.61 -17.98
CA GLU A 326 -19.55 -21.83 -18.91
C GLU A 326 -18.51 -20.69 -18.81
N PRO A 327 -17.45 -20.84 -18.00
CA PRO A 327 -16.58 -19.73 -17.60
C PRO A 327 -15.48 -19.44 -18.62
N GLY A 328 -15.48 -20.14 -19.76
CA GLY A 328 -14.36 -20.15 -20.69
C GLY A 328 -14.13 -18.84 -21.43
N ALA A 329 -15.18 -18.10 -21.80
CA ALA A 329 -15.03 -16.89 -22.62
C ALA A 329 -14.35 -15.74 -21.85
N GLU A 330 -14.83 -15.45 -20.65
CA GLU A 330 -14.26 -14.41 -19.79
C GLU A 330 -12.86 -14.79 -19.28
N ALA A 331 -12.65 -16.07 -18.92
CA ALA A 331 -11.32 -16.56 -18.57
C ALA A 331 -10.30 -16.37 -19.70
N ARG A 332 -10.70 -16.68 -20.95
CA ARG A 332 -9.87 -16.47 -22.15
C ARG A 332 -9.63 -14.98 -22.40
N ALA A 333 -10.62 -14.12 -22.21
CA ALA A 333 -10.45 -12.68 -22.36
C ALA A 333 -9.45 -12.11 -21.34
N ILE A 334 -9.57 -12.48 -20.06
CA ILE A 334 -8.64 -12.07 -19.00
C ILE A 334 -7.21 -12.58 -19.30
N ALA A 335 -7.08 -13.83 -19.74
CA ALA A 335 -5.78 -14.39 -20.11
C ALA A 335 -5.16 -13.68 -21.33
N SER A 336 -5.98 -13.36 -22.34
CA SER A 336 -5.57 -12.60 -23.53
C SER A 336 -5.09 -11.20 -23.16
N ASP A 337 -5.84 -10.47 -22.33
CA ASP A 337 -5.43 -9.17 -21.80
C ASP A 337 -4.11 -9.26 -21.03
N GLY A 338 -3.92 -10.34 -20.26
CA GLY A 338 -2.65 -10.63 -19.59
C GLY A 338 -1.47 -10.77 -20.57
N HIS A 339 -1.68 -11.46 -21.70
CA HIS A 339 -0.64 -11.59 -22.73
C HIS A 339 -0.36 -10.26 -23.42
N HIS A 340 -1.39 -9.49 -23.77
CA HIS A 340 -1.22 -8.17 -24.37
C HIS A 340 -0.44 -7.21 -23.46
N LEU A 341 -0.71 -7.22 -22.16
CA LEU A 341 0.07 -6.43 -21.20
C LEU A 341 1.50 -6.95 -21.03
N GLY A 342 1.69 -8.28 -21.09
CA GLY A 342 3.02 -8.88 -21.09
C GLY A 342 3.85 -8.49 -22.33
N GLU A 343 3.22 -8.43 -23.49
CA GLU A 343 3.82 -7.91 -24.73
C GLU A 343 4.14 -6.43 -24.61
N ALA A 344 3.20 -5.61 -24.12
CA ALA A 344 3.42 -4.18 -23.92
C ALA A 344 4.61 -3.89 -22.99
N LEU A 345 4.75 -4.65 -21.90
CA LEU A 345 5.93 -4.57 -21.03
C LEU A 345 7.22 -4.95 -21.76
N ARG A 346 7.19 -5.96 -22.63
CA ARG A 346 8.37 -6.39 -23.40
C ARG A 346 8.77 -5.33 -24.43
N CYS A 347 7.82 -4.82 -25.22
CA CYS A 347 8.07 -3.73 -26.16
C CYS A 347 8.59 -2.48 -25.45
N TRP A 348 8.03 -2.15 -24.28
CA TRP A 348 8.54 -1.06 -23.44
C TRP A 348 9.99 -1.31 -23.05
N HIS A 349 10.32 -2.53 -22.58
CA HIS A 349 11.69 -2.86 -22.21
C HIS A 349 12.66 -2.76 -23.38
N GLU A 350 12.29 -3.30 -24.54
CA GLU A 350 13.11 -3.26 -25.76
C GLU A 350 13.37 -1.81 -26.23
N ALA A 351 12.35 -0.95 -26.17
CA ALA A 351 12.49 0.46 -26.54
C ALA A 351 13.46 1.24 -25.64
N TYR A 352 13.52 0.92 -24.35
CA TYR A 352 14.28 1.70 -23.35
C TYR A 352 15.45 0.94 -22.70
N ALA A 353 15.77 -0.28 -23.17
CA ALA A 353 16.91 -1.06 -22.69
C ALA A 353 18.23 -0.47 -23.18
N ASP A 354 18.30 -0.07 -24.45
CA ASP A 354 19.55 0.33 -25.13
C ASP A 354 19.95 1.80 -24.86
N GLU A 355 18.99 2.69 -24.59
CA GLU A 355 19.25 4.12 -24.34
C GLU A 355 20.22 4.37 -23.16
N ALA A 356 20.23 3.49 -22.16
CA ALA A 356 21.11 3.60 -21.00
C ALA A 356 22.59 3.29 -21.27
N SER A 357 22.93 2.77 -22.45
CA SER A 357 24.32 2.57 -22.86
C SER A 357 24.91 3.79 -23.57
N SER A 358 24.06 4.77 -23.94
CA SER A 358 24.42 5.87 -24.85
C SER A 358 24.41 7.27 -24.22
N SER A 359 23.67 7.49 -23.12
CA SER A 359 23.58 8.80 -22.47
C SER A 359 24.69 9.05 -21.43
N ALA A 360 25.94 9.08 -21.88
CA ALA A 360 27.09 9.51 -21.07
C ALA A 360 27.21 11.05 -20.95
N VAL A 361 26.13 11.80 -21.18
CA VAL A 361 26.16 13.28 -21.18
C VAL A 361 25.13 13.84 -20.19
N ASN A 362 25.57 13.96 -18.94
CA ASN A 362 25.22 15.00 -17.97
C ASN A 362 23.75 15.50 -17.89
N ASP A 363 22.82 14.66 -17.41
CA ASP A 363 21.70 15.15 -16.58
C ASP A 363 21.36 14.15 -15.45
N ASP A 364 21.56 14.58 -14.20
CA ASP A 364 21.36 13.78 -12.97
C ASP A 364 19.86 13.44 -12.74
N GLY A 365 18.95 14.18 -13.39
CA GLY A 365 17.50 13.98 -13.33
C GLY A 365 16.97 12.86 -14.25
N ASP A 366 17.52 12.74 -15.45
CA ASP A 366 17.06 11.75 -16.44
C ASP A 366 17.44 10.31 -16.02
N ASP A 367 18.62 10.14 -15.41
CA ASP A 367 19.05 8.86 -14.80
C ASP A 367 18.11 8.43 -13.66
N ALA A 368 17.62 9.36 -12.84
CA ALA A 368 16.72 9.05 -11.73
C ALA A 368 15.33 8.59 -12.22
N SER A 369 14.74 9.26 -13.22
CA SER A 369 13.43 8.86 -13.75
C SER A 369 13.50 7.49 -14.44
N MET A 370 14.55 7.26 -15.24
CA MET A 370 14.80 5.97 -15.88
C MET A 370 15.04 4.85 -14.86
N LEU A 371 15.82 5.13 -13.81
CA LEU A 371 16.05 4.17 -12.71
C LEU A 371 14.72 3.77 -12.06
N LEU A 372 13.86 4.74 -11.75
CA LEU A 372 12.52 4.48 -11.20
C LEU A 372 11.69 3.60 -12.15
N ALA A 373 11.67 3.96 -13.44
CA ALA A 373 10.93 3.21 -14.46
C ALA A 373 11.42 1.74 -14.55
N ARG A 374 12.73 1.49 -14.47
CA ARG A 374 13.30 0.13 -14.49
C ARG A 374 12.91 -0.69 -13.27
N VAL A 375 12.90 -0.07 -12.08
CA VAL A 375 12.43 -0.73 -10.85
C VAL A 375 10.94 -1.08 -10.99
N PHE A 376 10.14 -0.14 -11.47
CA PHE A 376 8.69 -0.33 -11.66
C PHE A 376 8.40 -1.39 -12.72
N PHE A 377 9.16 -1.43 -13.81
CA PHE A 377 9.05 -2.45 -14.84
C PHE A 377 9.24 -3.83 -14.24
N ALA A 378 10.37 -4.07 -13.55
CA ALA A 378 10.64 -5.37 -12.94
C ALA A 378 9.57 -5.80 -11.93
N ALA A 379 9.09 -4.87 -11.11
CA ALA A 379 8.01 -5.15 -10.16
C ALA A 379 6.67 -5.40 -10.84
N THR A 380 6.36 -4.68 -11.92
CA THR A 380 5.10 -4.80 -12.67
C THR A 380 5.05 -6.10 -13.46
N SER A 381 6.16 -6.54 -14.06
CA SER A 381 6.28 -7.86 -14.69
C SER A 381 5.96 -8.99 -13.72
N ILE A 382 6.53 -8.95 -12.50
CA ILE A 382 6.22 -9.93 -11.45
C ILE A 382 4.76 -9.83 -11.00
N TYR A 383 4.22 -8.61 -10.88
CA TYR A 383 2.84 -8.37 -10.45
C TYR A 383 1.83 -8.94 -11.45
N LEU A 384 2.02 -8.67 -12.75
CA LEU A 384 1.19 -9.20 -13.83
C LEU A 384 1.18 -10.73 -13.83
N SER A 385 2.36 -11.36 -13.75
CA SER A 385 2.48 -12.82 -13.58
C SER A 385 1.70 -13.31 -12.35
N GLY A 386 1.78 -12.55 -11.25
CA GLY A 386 1.10 -12.85 -9.99
C GLY A 386 -0.43 -12.79 -10.06
N ILE A 387 -1.03 -12.18 -11.08
CA ILE A 387 -2.48 -12.27 -11.32
C ILE A 387 -2.89 -13.72 -11.56
N PHE A 388 -2.02 -14.50 -12.20
CA PHE A 388 -2.28 -15.89 -12.55
C PHE A 388 -1.59 -16.88 -11.60
N ASP A 389 -0.34 -16.63 -11.21
CA ASP A 389 0.45 -17.59 -10.40
C ASP A 389 -0.17 -17.89 -9.03
N TYR A 390 -0.72 -16.88 -8.35
CA TYR A 390 -1.28 -17.06 -7.00
C TYR A 390 -2.58 -17.86 -6.98
N SER A 391 -3.22 -18.05 -8.14
CA SER A 391 -4.46 -18.82 -8.31
C SER A 391 -4.32 -19.84 -9.44
N ALA A 392 -3.11 -20.42 -9.58
CA ALA A 392 -2.78 -21.32 -10.69
C ALA A 392 -3.80 -22.47 -10.86
N VAL A 393 -4.30 -23.03 -9.76
CA VAL A 393 -5.31 -24.11 -9.77
C VAL A 393 -6.62 -23.67 -10.42
N HIS A 394 -7.09 -22.44 -10.16
CA HIS A 394 -8.28 -21.89 -10.81
C HIS A 394 -8.06 -21.72 -12.32
N TRP A 395 -6.92 -21.14 -12.71
CA TRP A 395 -6.63 -20.91 -14.12
C TRP A 395 -6.38 -22.21 -14.91
N GLN A 396 -5.72 -23.21 -14.31
CA GLN A 396 -5.51 -24.52 -14.95
C GLN A 396 -6.82 -25.25 -15.22
N ARG A 397 -7.78 -25.20 -14.28
CA ARG A 397 -9.12 -25.81 -14.44
C ARG A 397 -9.88 -25.25 -15.62
N LEU A 398 -9.77 -23.94 -15.86
CA LEU A 398 -10.46 -23.23 -16.93
C LEU A 398 -9.80 -23.42 -18.31
N ARG A 399 -8.57 -23.95 -18.33
CA ARG A 399 -7.73 -24.18 -19.51
C ARG A 399 -7.35 -22.96 -20.39
N PRO A 400 -7.39 -21.67 -19.98
CA PRO A 400 -6.63 -20.66 -20.69
C PRO A 400 -5.13 -20.85 -20.43
N ARG A 401 -4.28 -20.56 -21.43
CA ARG A 401 -2.84 -20.39 -21.20
C ARG A 401 -2.66 -19.07 -20.42
N PRO A 402 -2.14 -19.05 -19.19
CA PRO A 402 -1.98 -17.83 -18.42
C PRO A 402 -0.70 -17.08 -18.79
N ALA A 403 -0.69 -15.76 -18.60
CA ALA A 403 0.49 -14.92 -18.82
C ALA A 403 1.40 -14.95 -17.59
N THR A 404 2.19 -16.03 -17.46
CA THR A 404 3.09 -16.26 -16.33
C THR A 404 4.56 -16.20 -16.73
N LEU A 405 5.41 -15.83 -15.77
CA LEU A 405 6.87 -15.81 -15.91
C LEU A 405 7.48 -17.09 -15.36
N ASP A 406 8.57 -17.54 -15.96
CA ASP A 406 9.38 -18.62 -15.41
C ASP A 406 10.15 -18.18 -14.15
N ALA A 407 10.59 -19.16 -13.35
CA ALA A 407 11.25 -18.91 -12.09
C ALA A 407 12.59 -18.13 -12.23
N ALA A 408 13.35 -18.37 -13.31
CA ALA A 408 14.61 -17.67 -13.53
C ALA A 408 14.37 -16.19 -13.87
N THR A 409 13.36 -15.91 -14.69
CA THR A 409 12.94 -14.53 -14.98
C THR A 409 12.43 -13.81 -13.73
N VAL A 410 11.63 -14.46 -12.87
CA VAL A 410 11.22 -13.88 -11.59
C VAL A 410 12.42 -13.55 -10.71
N LEU A 411 13.39 -14.47 -10.57
CA LEU A 411 14.61 -14.24 -9.77
C LEU A 411 15.45 -13.08 -10.32
N ARG A 412 15.55 -12.95 -11.64
CA ARG A 412 16.24 -11.82 -12.31
C ARG A 412 15.55 -10.49 -12.01
N HIS A 413 14.22 -10.43 -12.10
CA HIS A 413 13.47 -9.22 -11.74
C HIS A 413 13.61 -8.90 -10.24
N VAL A 414 13.57 -9.89 -9.34
CA VAL A 414 13.85 -9.67 -7.91
C VAL A 414 15.24 -9.08 -7.71
N ALA A 415 16.27 -9.64 -8.33
CA ALA A 415 17.63 -9.12 -8.23
C ALA A 415 17.74 -7.67 -8.76
N CYS A 416 17.06 -7.38 -9.88
CA CYS A 416 16.98 -6.03 -10.45
C CYS A 416 16.33 -5.03 -9.48
N ILE A 417 15.18 -5.37 -8.89
CA ILE A 417 14.51 -4.53 -7.89
C ILE A 417 15.45 -4.22 -6.73
N LEU A 418 16.13 -5.22 -6.17
CA LEU A 418 17.02 -5.01 -5.01
C LEU A 418 18.28 -4.20 -5.36
N GLY A 419 18.85 -4.42 -6.54
CA GLY A 419 20.04 -3.70 -7.02
C GLY A 419 19.75 -2.23 -7.29
N LEU A 420 18.71 -1.97 -8.09
CA LEU A 420 18.33 -0.63 -8.48
C LEU A 420 17.74 0.17 -7.31
N THR A 421 16.92 -0.45 -6.44
CA THR A 421 16.40 0.23 -5.23
C THR A 421 17.53 0.66 -4.30
N ALA A 422 18.53 -0.20 -4.06
CA ALA A 422 19.70 0.16 -3.25
C ALA A 422 20.43 1.38 -3.84
N SER A 423 20.68 1.34 -5.16
CA SER A 423 21.34 2.41 -5.90
C SER A 423 20.55 3.71 -5.86
N ALA A 424 19.23 3.65 -6.00
CA ALA A 424 18.35 4.82 -5.92
C ALA A 424 18.40 5.47 -4.54
N LEU A 425 18.21 4.66 -3.49
CA LEU A 425 18.20 5.14 -2.11
C LEU A 425 19.56 5.71 -1.66
N GLU A 426 20.65 5.39 -2.37
CA GLU A 426 21.99 5.93 -2.10
C GLU A 426 22.30 7.20 -2.90
N ARG A 427 21.95 7.21 -4.19
CA ARG A 427 22.52 8.16 -5.16
C ARG A 427 21.53 9.16 -5.73
N SER A 428 20.23 8.92 -5.60
CA SER A 428 19.20 9.78 -6.20
C SER A 428 18.40 10.56 -5.15
N ARG A 429 17.58 11.50 -5.64
CA ARG A 429 16.62 12.26 -4.85
C ARG A 429 15.21 11.66 -4.89
N LEU A 430 15.07 10.44 -5.43
CA LEU A 430 13.78 9.75 -5.48
C LEU A 430 13.25 9.53 -4.07
N SER A 431 11.95 9.76 -3.87
CA SER A 431 11.33 9.51 -2.59
C SER A 431 11.44 8.02 -2.23
N PRO A 432 11.96 7.66 -1.04
CA PRO A 432 12.02 6.28 -0.58
C PRO A 432 10.66 5.56 -0.58
N LEU A 433 9.57 6.33 -0.46
CA LEU A 433 8.20 5.85 -0.51
C LEU A 433 7.88 5.04 -1.78
N LEU A 434 8.46 5.43 -2.92
CA LEU A 434 8.22 4.80 -4.22
C LEU A 434 8.64 3.33 -4.26
N PHE A 435 9.57 2.94 -3.38
CA PHE A 435 10.14 1.60 -3.34
C PHE A 435 9.36 0.63 -2.45
N LEU A 436 8.29 1.06 -1.76
CA LEU A 436 7.46 0.17 -0.95
C LEU A 436 6.78 -0.92 -1.79
N PHE A 437 6.18 -0.55 -2.93
CA PHE A 437 5.52 -1.52 -3.81
C PHE A 437 6.52 -2.52 -4.42
N PRO A 438 7.64 -2.08 -5.05
CA PRO A 438 8.60 -2.99 -5.64
C PRO A 438 9.20 -3.96 -4.61
N LEU A 439 9.55 -3.45 -3.42
CA LEU A 439 10.09 -4.29 -2.33
C LEU A 439 9.06 -5.29 -1.81
N ARG A 440 7.78 -4.91 -1.70
CA ARG A 440 6.70 -5.83 -1.35
C ARG A 440 6.56 -6.95 -2.38
N ILE A 441 6.56 -6.62 -3.66
CA ILE A 441 6.46 -7.61 -4.75
C ILE A 441 7.67 -8.55 -4.76
N ALA A 442 8.89 -8.02 -4.63
CA ALA A 442 10.10 -8.83 -4.53
C ALA A 442 10.08 -9.75 -3.29
N GLY A 443 9.59 -9.25 -2.16
CA GLY A 443 9.43 -10.00 -0.92
C GLY A 443 8.45 -11.15 -1.03
N ALA A 444 7.30 -10.93 -1.66
CA ALA A 444 6.29 -11.97 -1.86
C ALA A 444 6.80 -13.17 -2.67
N ARG A 445 7.82 -12.96 -3.53
CA ARG A 445 8.49 -14.00 -4.33
C ARG A 445 9.71 -14.63 -3.64
N SER A 446 10.24 -14.04 -2.58
CA SER A 446 11.43 -14.52 -1.87
C SER A 446 11.06 -15.44 -0.69
N ARG A 447 10.43 -16.60 -0.97
CA ARG A 447 9.81 -17.46 0.07
C ARG A 447 10.78 -18.45 0.74
N GLY A 448 11.88 -18.78 0.10
CA GLY A 448 12.85 -19.79 0.56
C GLY A 448 13.57 -19.40 1.85
N ARG A 449 13.86 -20.40 2.69
CA ARG A 449 14.58 -20.26 3.97
C ARG A 449 16.11 -20.41 3.84
N GLN A 450 16.61 -20.85 2.69
CA GLN A 450 18.02 -21.16 2.50
C GLN A 450 18.60 -20.52 1.22
N GLY A 451 19.92 -20.53 1.13
CA GLY A 451 20.65 -20.09 -0.06
C GLY A 451 20.38 -18.65 -0.47
N GLN A 452 20.17 -18.44 -1.76
CA GLN A 452 19.99 -17.12 -2.37
C GLN A 452 18.73 -16.40 -1.86
N GLN A 453 17.62 -17.11 -1.64
CA GLN A 453 16.35 -16.50 -1.22
C GLN A 453 16.43 -15.93 0.20
N GLN A 454 17.17 -16.57 1.11
CA GLN A 454 17.40 -16.02 2.45
C GLN A 454 18.21 -14.71 2.40
N ARG A 455 19.19 -14.61 1.49
CA ARG A 455 19.95 -13.36 1.27
C ARG A 455 19.05 -12.26 0.71
N GLN A 456 18.15 -12.60 -0.22
CA GLN A 456 17.14 -11.67 -0.75
C GLN A 456 16.24 -11.15 0.37
N ARG A 457 15.70 -12.03 1.23
CA ARG A 457 14.86 -11.63 2.38
C ARG A 457 15.57 -10.64 3.31
N ARG A 458 16.83 -10.89 3.67
CA ARG A 458 17.63 -9.97 4.50
C ARG A 458 17.80 -8.62 3.81
N ARG A 459 18.16 -8.62 2.52
CA ARG A 459 18.34 -7.39 1.72
C ARG A 459 17.04 -6.59 1.59
N ILE A 460 15.89 -7.26 1.48
CA ILE A 460 14.58 -6.60 1.46
C ILE A 460 14.28 -5.89 2.78
N MET A 461 14.53 -6.55 3.91
CA MET A 461 14.31 -5.94 5.23
C MET A 461 15.26 -4.77 5.48
N ASP A 462 16.51 -4.85 5.02
CA ASP A 462 17.47 -3.75 5.05
C ASP A 462 16.98 -2.55 4.23
N LEU A 463 16.56 -2.76 2.99
CA LEU A 463 16.03 -1.69 2.13
C LEU A 463 14.75 -1.07 2.70
N LEU A 464 13.85 -1.87 3.27
CA LEU A 464 12.67 -1.34 3.99
C LEU A 464 13.07 -0.54 5.24
N GLY A 465 14.12 -0.98 5.95
CA GLY A 465 14.72 -0.23 7.05
C GLY A 465 15.24 1.14 6.60
N ARG A 466 15.89 1.20 5.42
CA ARG A 466 16.34 2.46 4.81
C ARG A 466 15.18 3.37 4.40
N VAL A 467 14.08 2.81 3.88
CA VAL A 467 12.85 3.58 3.61
C VAL A 467 12.28 4.18 4.91
N GLY A 468 12.24 3.39 5.98
CA GLY A 468 11.86 3.86 7.31
C GLY A 468 12.80 4.94 7.87
N GLY A 469 14.12 4.75 7.71
CA GLY A 469 15.15 5.71 8.10
C GLY A 469 15.08 7.03 7.31
N GLY A 470 14.58 6.99 6.07
CA GLY A 470 14.25 8.16 5.25
C GLY A 470 13.02 8.95 5.73
N GLY A 471 12.35 8.48 6.79
CA GLY A 471 11.23 9.18 7.44
C GLY A 471 9.86 8.51 7.24
N PHE A 472 9.74 7.52 6.35
CA PHE A 472 8.48 6.84 6.03
C PHE A 472 8.29 5.59 6.89
N VAL A 473 7.82 5.79 8.12
CA VAL A 473 7.63 4.71 9.11
C VAL A 473 6.67 3.61 8.67
N VAL A 474 5.79 3.88 7.69
CA VAL A 474 4.90 2.88 7.08
C VAL A 474 5.63 1.65 6.49
N ALA A 475 6.93 1.77 6.21
CA ALA A 475 7.74 0.64 5.74
C ALA A 475 7.70 -0.55 6.72
N ALA A 476 7.48 -0.28 8.01
CA ALA A 476 7.31 -1.30 9.04
C ALA A 476 6.10 -2.21 8.80
N ALA A 477 4.98 -1.68 8.29
CA ALA A 477 3.80 -2.48 7.96
C ALA A 477 4.08 -3.45 6.81
N VAL A 478 4.76 -2.99 5.76
CA VAL A 478 5.18 -3.86 4.64
C VAL A 478 6.13 -4.94 5.14
N GLY A 479 7.10 -4.59 5.99
CA GLY A 479 8.01 -5.57 6.59
C GLY A 479 7.31 -6.58 7.52
N ALA A 480 6.23 -6.19 8.20
CA ALA A 480 5.41 -7.10 9.00
C ALA A 480 4.61 -8.08 8.13
N GLU A 481 3.99 -7.58 7.06
CA GLU A 481 3.27 -8.41 6.10
C GLU A 481 4.18 -9.45 5.44
N LEU A 482 5.36 -9.05 4.97
CA LEU A 482 6.31 -9.97 4.34
C LEU A 482 6.77 -11.07 5.31
N ARG A 483 7.00 -10.74 6.58
CA ARG A 483 7.32 -11.73 7.61
C ARG A 483 6.20 -12.73 7.83
N GLU A 484 4.94 -12.33 7.70
CA GLU A 484 3.79 -13.25 7.73
C GLU A 484 3.81 -14.17 6.52
N VAL A 485 3.96 -13.61 5.31
CA VAL A 485 4.02 -14.38 4.06
C VAL A 485 5.13 -15.42 4.08
N TRP A 486 6.29 -15.09 4.63
CA TRP A 486 7.40 -16.05 4.74
C TRP A 486 7.21 -17.08 5.86
N ARG A 487 6.34 -16.83 6.84
CA ARG A 487 5.99 -17.80 7.89
C ARG A 487 4.98 -18.81 7.37
N THR A 488 3.93 -18.36 6.69
CA THR A 488 2.90 -19.24 6.12
C THR A 488 3.48 -20.17 5.06
N ALA A 489 4.26 -19.63 4.13
CA ALA A 489 4.92 -20.42 3.07
C ALA A 489 5.83 -21.52 3.63
N ALA A 490 6.29 -21.35 4.87
CA ALA A 490 7.18 -22.30 5.48
C ALA A 490 6.48 -23.34 6.35
N GLY A 491 5.28 -23.03 6.86
CA GLY A 491 4.39 -24.02 7.46
C GLY A 491 3.88 -25.03 6.41
N ASP A 492 3.61 -24.57 5.19
CA ASP A 492 3.19 -25.45 4.08
C ASP A 492 4.30 -26.43 3.65
N SER A 493 5.57 -26.02 3.72
CA SER A 493 6.72 -26.89 3.43
C SER A 493 7.05 -27.88 4.57
N ASP A 494 6.76 -27.51 5.83
CA ASP A 494 6.99 -28.41 6.97
C ASP A 494 5.84 -29.45 7.10
N ALA A 495 4.60 -29.10 6.70
CA ALA A 495 3.46 -30.02 6.64
C ALA A 495 3.55 -31.06 5.50
N THR A 496 4.15 -30.68 4.36
CA THR A 496 4.42 -31.61 3.26
C THR A 496 5.57 -32.56 3.58
N ALA A 497 6.58 -32.13 4.34
CA ALA A 497 7.66 -33.00 4.80
C ALA A 497 7.24 -34.00 5.90
N ALA A 498 6.21 -33.69 6.70
CA ALA A 498 5.68 -34.59 7.72
C ALA A 498 4.70 -35.65 7.18
N GLY A 499 4.19 -35.48 5.94
CA GLY A 499 3.30 -36.44 5.29
C GLY A 499 4.02 -37.60 4.58
N ASP A 500 5.32 -37.44 4.28
CA ASP A 500 6.12 -38.45 3.58
C ASP A 500 6.91 -39.38 4.53
N SER A 501 6.84 -39.17 5.84
CA SER A 501 7.58 -39.98 6.83
C SER A 501 6.83 -41.20 7.39
N ASP A 502 5.61 -41.50 6.93
CA ASP A 502 4.77 -42.57 7.52
C ASP A 502 4.31 -43.65 6.52
N ALA A 503 5.01 -43.81 5.40
CA ALA A 503 4.67 -44.80 4.37
C ALA A 503 5.85 -45.68 3.94
N THR A 504 6.59 -46.27 4.89
CA THR A 504 7.44 -47.45 4.61
C THR A 504 7.63 -48.31 5.86
N ALA A 505 6.71 -49.25 6.12
CA ALA A 505 6.99 -50.54 6.79
C ALA A 505 5.70 -51.39 6.90
N ALA A 506 5.52 -52.34 5.99
CA ALA A 506 5.04 -53.71 6.27
C ALA A 506 4.69 -54.44 4.96
N SER A 507 5.56 -55.35 4.56
CA SER A 507 5.34 -56.38 3.55
C SER A 507 4.84 -57.68 4.19
N ASP A 508 3.89 -58.32 3.51
CA ASP A 508 3.57 -59.77 3.43
C ASP A 508 3.35 -60.61 4.70
N SER A 509 2.13 -61.17 4.83
CA SER A 509 1.89 -62.62 4.64
C SER A 509 0.42 -63.04 4.83
N ASP A 510 -0.02 -63.90 3.90
CA ASP A 510 -0.93 -65.04 4.03
C ASP A 510 -2.47 -64.95 3.94
N ALA A 511 -2.98 -65.91 3.18
CA ALA A 511 -4.36 -66.14 2.77
C ALA A 511 -5.00 -67.30 3.55
N THR A 512 -6.32 -67.25 3.82
CA THR A 512 -7.35 -68.22 3.36
C THR A 512 -8.70 -68.13 4.12
N ALA A 513 -9.77 -68.22 3.31
CA ALA A 513 -11.08 -68.87 3.54
C ALA A 513 -12.16 -68.35 4.55
N ALA A 514 -13.20 -67.76 3.94
CA ALA A 514 -14.61 -68.21 3.91
C ALA A 514 -15.66 -67.76 4.97
N THR A 515 -16.72 -67.15 4.40
CA THR A 515 -18.17 -67.23 4.69
C THR A 515 -18.86 -66.36 5.77
N ALA A 516 -19.58 -65.35 5.25
CA ALA A 516 -20.99 -64.99 5.46
C ALA A 516 -21.47 -64.43 6.83
N LYS A 517 -21.82 -63.13 6.83
CA LYS A 517 -23.20 -62.67 7.13
C LYS A 517 -23.42 -61.19 6.76
N LEU A 518 -24.48 -60.96 5.98
CA LEU A 518 -25.14 -59.68 5.75
C LEU A 518 -25.68 -59.11 7.08
N THR A 519 -25.45 -57.81 7.35
CA THR A 519 -26.47 -56.74 7.33
C THR A 519 -25.93 -55.38 7.80
N SER A 520 -26.12 -54.36 6.96
CA SER A 520 -26.59 -52.99 7.32
C SER A 520 -25.76 -52.11 8.27
N THR A 521 -25.07 -51.09 7.74
CA THR A 521 -25.49 -49.65 7.80
C THR A 521 -24.44 -48.70 7.20
N CYS A 522 -24.95 -47.68 6.49
CA CYS A 522 -24.40 -46.39 6.02
C CYS A 522 -22.87 -46.16 6.06
N GLU A 523 -22.22 -45.94 4.91
CA GLU A 523 -22.15 -44.67 4.15
C GLU A 523 -21.39 -43.52 4.85
N GLN A 524 -20.28 -43.14 4.20
CA GLN A 524 -19.58 -41.84 4.15
C GLN A 524 -18.18 -41.79 4.78
N GLY A 525 -17.21 -42.34 4.05
CA GLY A 525 -15.87 -41.78 3.96
C GLY A 525 -15.74 -41.06 2.63
N SER A 526 -15.45 -39.76 2.64
CA SER A 526 -15.05 -39.03 1.44
C SER A 526 -13.86 -38.14 1.75
N ALA A 527 -12.74 -38.56 1.15
CA ALA A 527 -11.73 -37.75 0.47
C ALA A 527 -11.40 -36.38 1.08
N VAL A 528 -10.24 -36.36 1.72
CA VAL A 528 -9.38 -35.18 1.89
C VAL A 528 -9.13 -34.55 0.51
N GLN A 529 -9.59 -33.32 0.30
CA GLN A 529 -9.46 -32.56 -0.95
C GLN A 529 -8.75 -31.22 -0.70
N LEU A 530 -7.76 -30.98 -1.56
CA LEU A 530 -6.88 -29.81 -1.73
C LEU A 530 -7.61 -28.57 -2.25
#